data_AF-A0AAW2MNE0-F1
#
_entry.id   AF-A0AAW2MNE0-F1
#
_cell.length_a   1.000
_cell.length_b   1.000
_cell.length_c   1.000
_cell.angle_alpha   90.00
_cell.angle_beta   90.00
_cell.angle_gamma   90.00
#
_symmetry.space_group_name_H-M   'P 1'
#
loop_
_entity.id
_entity.type
_entity.pdbx_description
1 polymer ?
#
loop_
_entity_poly.entity_id
_entity_poly.type
_entity_poly.pdbx_seq_one_letter_code
_entity_poly.pdbx_strand_id
1 'polypeptide(L)'
;MRMAGCHPSHDTYIMLIRKFCRWRQLDNVFKLWTEMSKNGLDPDRSSYIVLIHGLFLNGRLEEAHKYYLEMKEKHLLPEPKIDAMLQAWVAGKTDADWHVIASKDDQFNSSELAEKTRDRSKKKHRDINFRRQPELRSVTRERGFSFWDP
;
A
#
# COMPACT_ATOMS: atom_id res chain seq x y z
N MET A 1 33.67 0.19 -9.00
CA MET A 1 32.94 -0.39 -10.16
C MET A 1 33.22 0.39 -11.44
N ARG A 2 32.89 1.69 -11.53
CA ARG A 2 33.17 2.50 -12.75
C ARG A 2 34.65 2.59 -13.14
N MET A 3 35.55 2.74 -12.16
CA MET A 3 36.99 2.82 -12.38
C MET A 3 37.62 1.50 -12.90
N ALA A 4 36.88 0.38 -12.85
CA ALA A 4 37.34 -0.92 -13.33
C ALA A 4 36.71 -1.31 -14.68
N GLY A 5 35.98 -0.41 -15.34
CA GLY A 5 35.28 -0.68 -16.60
C GLY A 5 33.99 -1.50 -16.46
N CYS A 6 33.63 -1.92 -15.25
CA CYS A 6 32.40 -2.67 -14.98
C CYS A 6 31.21 -1.71 -14.91
N HIS A 7 30.30 -1.82 -15.88
CA HIS A 7 29.08 -1.04 -15.93
C HIS A 7 28.01 -1.68 -15.02
N PRO A 8 27.32 -0.89 -14.18
CA PRO A 8 26.25 -1.42 -13.34
C PRO A 8 25.12 -1.96 -14.21
N SER A 9 24.73 -3.21 -13.95
CA SER A 9 23.60 -3.87 -14.61
C SER A 9 22.26 -3.44 -14.00
N HIS A 10 21.17 -3.82 -14.65
CA HIS A 10 19.81 -3.59 -14.15
C HIS A 10 19.61 -4.18 -12.74
N ASP A 11 20.07 -5.41 -12.51
CA ASP A 11 20.00 -6.08 -11.20
C ASP A 11 20.78 -5.35 -10.11
N THR A 12 21.89 -4.71 -10.48
CA THR A 12 22.69 -3.92 -9.54
C THR A 12 21.87 -2.74 -9.02
N TYR A 13 21.19 -2.02 -9.90
CA TYR A 13 20.32 -0.92 -9.52
C TYR A 13 19.13 -1.38 -8.68
N ILE A 14 18.45 -2.46 -9.09
CA ILE A 14 17.33 -3.04 -8.34
C ILE A 14 17.76 -3.39 -6.91
N MET A 15 18.90 -4.06 -6.77
CA MET A 15 19.45 -4.45 -5.46
C MET A 15 19.73 -3.21 -4.60
N LEU A 16 20.39 -2.19 -5.16
CA LEU A 16 20.70 -0.96 -4.43
C LEU A 16 19.43 -0.24 -3.99
N ILE A 17 18.46 -0.04 -4.89
CA ILE A 17 17.17 0.57 -4.58
C ILE A 17 16.49 -0.20 -3.43
N ARG A 18 16.44 -1.53 -3.52
CA ARG A 18 15.83 -2.37 -2.47
C ARG A 18 16.51 -2.18 -1.11
N LYS A 19 17.83 -2.06 -1.07
CA LYS A 19 18.61 -1.83 0.15
C LYS A 19 18.37 -0.44 0.73
N PHE A 20 18.44 0.61 -0.11
CA PHE A 20 18.21 1.99 0.33
C PHE A 20 16.76 2.21 0.80
N CYS A 21 15.77 1.58 0.15
CA CYS A 21 14.38 1.58 0.63
C CYS A 21 14.27 0.97 2.04
N ARG A 22 15.02 -0.10 2.35
CA ARG A 22 15.03 -0.71 3.69
C ARG A 22 15.70 0.18 4.74
N TRP A 23 16.69 0.97 4.34
CA TRP A 23 17.33 1.97 5.19
C TRP A 23 16.58 3.29 5.27
N ARG A 24 15.41 3.40 4.64
CA ARG A 24 14.58 4.62 4.56
C ARG A 24 15.31 5.83 3.95
N GLN A 25 16.37 5.58 3.16
CA GLN A 25 17.14 6.64 2.49
C GLN A 25 16.58 6.92 1.10
N LEU A 26 15.41 7.56 1.06
CA LEU A 26 14.68 7.78 -0.20
C LEU A 26 15.38 8.75 -1.16
N ASP A 27 16.11 9.73 -0.66
CA ASP A 27 16.88 10.65 -1.51
C ASP A 27 17.89 9.91 -2.39
N ASN A 28 18.53 8.88 -1.83
CA ASN A 28 19.46 8.03 -2.54
C ASN A 28 18.74 7.11 -3.54
N VAL A 29 17.53 6.66 -3.21
CA VAL A 29 16.68 5.89 -4.13
C VAL A 29 16.35 6.71 -5.37
N PHE A 30 15.94 7.98 -5.22
CA PHE A 30 15.63 8.84 -6.37
C PHE A 30 16.86 9.18 -7.20
N LYS A 31 18.00 9.44 -6.55
CA LYS A 31 19.27 9.62 -7.26
C LYS A 31 19.60 8.41 -8.12
N LEU A 32 19.53 7.19 -7.56
CA LEU A 32 19.76 5.96 -8.30
C LEU A 32 18.75 5.74 -9.44
N TRP A 33 17.48 6.07 -9.21
CA TRP A 33 16.45 5.97 -10.25
C TRP A 33 16.78 6.86 -11.46
N THR A 34 17.16 8.11 -11.21
CA THR A 34 17.57 9.04 -12.29
C THR A 34 18.88 8.63 -12.96
N GLU A 35 19.81 8.05 -12.18
CA GLU A 35 21.10 7.58 -12.68
C GLU A 35 20.95 6.37 -13.60
N MET A 36 19.99 5.48 -13.30
CA MET A 36 19.66 4.33 -14.14
C MET A 36 19.24 4.78 -15.54
N SER A 37 18.31 5.74 -15.65
CA SER A 37 17.89 6.31 -16.94
C SER A 37 19.03 7.06 -17.64
N LYS A 38 19.87 7.80 -16.91
CA LYS A 38 21.04 8.51 -17.49
C LYS A 38 22.07 7.56 -18.09
N ASN A 39 22.20 6.36 -17.52
CA ASN A 39 23.08 5.33 -18.05
C ASN A 39 22.48 4.58 -19.25
N GLY A 40 21.31 5.01 -19.77
CA GLY A 40 20.63 4.33 -20.87
C GLY A 40 19.98 3.00 -20.46
N LEU A 41 19.78 2.78 -19.17
CA LEU A 41 19.06 1.63 -18.66
C LEU A 41 17.63 2.03 -18.33
N ASP A 42 16.70 1.69 -19.22
CA ASP A 42 15.29 1.94 -18.97
C ASP A 42 14.77 1.09 -17.81
N PRO A 43 13.93 1.65 -16.92
CA PRO A 43 13.36 0.89 -15.83
C PRO A 43 12.48 -0.27 -16.31
N ASP A 44 12.85 -1.50 -15.96
CA ASP A 44 12.03 -2.70 -16.21
C ASP A 44 10.86 -2.78 -15.22
N ARG A 45 9.91 -3.66 -15.53
CA ARG A 45 8.83 -4.10 -14.64
C ARG A 45 9.35 -4.38 -13.23
N SER A 46 10.46 -5.11 -13.10
CA SER A 46 11.03 -5.49 -11.80
C SER A 46 11.52 -4.27 -11.00
N SER A 47 12.09 -3.28 -11.69
CA SER A 47 12.54 -2.02 -11.08
C SER A 47 11.38 -1.22 -10.52
N TYR A 48 10.29 -1.07 -11.29
CA TYR A 48 9.08 -0.38 -10.81
C TYR A 48 8.47 -1.06 -9.58
N ILE A 49 8.35 -2.39 -9.61
CA ILE A 49 7.79 -3.17 -8.48
C ILE A 49 8.57 -2.89 -7.20
N VAL A 50 9.91 -2.96 -7.26
CA VAL A 50 10.77 -2.75 -6.10
C VAL A 50 10.70 -1.30 -5.60
N LEU A 51 10.69 -0.32 -6.51
CA LEU A 51 10.55 1.10 -6.15
C LEU A 51 9.20 1.36 -5.46
N ILE A 52 8.09 0.98 -6.09
CA ILE A 52 6.74 1.23 -5.59
C ILE A 52 6.54 0.56 -4.22
N HIS A 53 6.94 -0.70 -4.08
CA HIS A 53 6.85 -1.41 -2.80
C HIS A 53 7.72 -0.74 -1.73
N GLY A 54 8.92 -0.29 -2.08
CA GLY A 54 9.81 0.44 -1.18
C GLY A 54 9.23 1.79 -0.72
N LEU A 55 8.62 2.55 -1.62
CA LEU A 55 7.98 3.83 -1.32
C LEU A 55 6.74 3.63 -0.44
N PHE A 56 5.94 2.61 -0.72
CA PHE A 56 4.75 2.27 0.06
C PHE A 56 5.10 1.95 1.51
N LEU A 57 6.12 1.11 1.74
CA LEU A 57 6.59 0.78 3.09
C LEU A 57 7.19 1.96 3.85
N ASN A 58 7.67 2.97 3.14
CA ASN A 58 8.21 4.20 3.72
C ASN A 58 7.15 5.31 3.88
N GLY A 59 5.88 5.04 3.57
CA GLY A 59 4.78 5.99 3.73
C GLY A 59 4.68 7.05 2.63
N ARG A 60 5.49 6.97 1.57
CA ARG A 60 5.43 7.89 0.42
C ARG A 60 4.43 7.39 -0.62
N LEU A 61 3.17 7.35 -0.23
CA LEU A 61 2.09 6.73 -1.00
C LEU A 61 1.75 7.50 -2.27
N GLU A 62 1.84 8.83 -2.24
CA GLU A 62 1.59 9.68 -3.42
C GLU A 62 2.62 9.44 -4.53
N GLU A 63 3.90 9.36 -4.17
CA GLU A 63 4.97 9.04 -5.13
C GLU A 63 4.83 7.62 -5.64
N ALA A 64 4.52 6.66 -4.75
CA ALA A 64 4.27 5.28 -5.14
C ALA A 64 3.13 5.18 -6.18
N HIS A 65 2.06 5.95 -5.98
CA HIS A 65 0.94 6.02 -6.92
C HIS A 65 1.35 6.64 -8.27
N LYS A 66 2.14 7.72 -8.25
CA LYS A 66 2.67 8.34 -9.48
C LYS A 66 3.47 7.35 -10.33
N TYR A 67 4.42 6.63 -9.74
CA TYR A 67 5.22 5.65 -10.48
C TYR A 67 4.41 4.44 -10.94
N TYR A 68 3.35 4.08 -10.23
CA TYR A 68 2.43 3.04 -10.65
C TYR A 68 1.60 3.44 -11.88
N LEU A 69 1.18 4.71 -11.98
CA LEU A 69 0.53 5.23 -13.19
C LEU A 69 1.50 5.23 -14.37
N GLU A 70 2.75 5.69 -14.16
CA GLU A 70 3.80 5.64 -15.19
C GLU A 70 4.07 4.20 -15.67
N MET A 71 4.08 3.23 -14.74
CA MET A 71 4.22 1.81 -15.07
C MET A 71 3.08 1.31 -15.97
N LYS A 72 1.84 1.75 -15.71
CA LYS A 72 0.67 1.42 -16.53
C LYS A 72 0.71 2.07 -17.91
N GLU A 73 1.13 3.33 -17.98
CA GLU A 73 1.32 4.06 -19.25
C GLU A 73 2.36 3.37 -20.14
N LYS A 74 3.41 2.81 -19.54
CA LYS A 74 4.42 1.98 -20.22
C LYS A 74 3.94 0.56 -20.55
N HIS A 75 2.66 0.26 -20.34
CA HIS A 75 2.05 -1.05 -20.54
C HIS A 75 2.71 -2.19 -19.76
N LEU A 76 3.39 -1.88 -18.64
CA LEU A 76 3.99 -2.88 -17.77
C LEU A 76 2.93 -3.38 -16.77
N LEU A 77 2.77 -4.70 -16.69
CA LEU A 77 1.75 -5.31 -15.83
C LEU A 77 2.15 -5.22 -14.34
N PRO A 78 1.44 -4.45 -13.49
CA PRO A 78 1.71 -4.41 -12.07
C PRO A 78 1.43 -5.78 -11.42
N GLU A 79 2.12 -6.08 -10.34
CA GLU A 79 1.76 -7.27 -9.55
C GLU A 79 0.39 -7.08 -8.88
N PRO A 80 -0.43 -8.15 -8.77
CA PRO A 80 -1.75 -8.08 -8.14
C PRO A 80 -1.69 -7.50 -6.72
N LYS A 81 -0.60 -7.77 -5.99
CA LYS A 81 -0.38 -7.24 -4.64
C LYS A 81 -0.20 -5.72 -4.64
N ILE A 82 0.60 -5.17 -5.56
CA ILE A 82 0.83 -3.72 -5.66
C ILE A 82 -0.46 -3.02 -6.08
N ASP A 83 -1.17 -3.60 -7.03
CA ASP A 83 -2.46 -3.10 -7.48
C ASP A 83 -3.47 -3.01 -6.34
N ALA A 84 -3.67 -4.09 -5.59
CA ALA A 84 -4.54 -4.12 -4.42
C ALA A 84 -4.11 -3.11 -3.34
N MET A 85 -2.80 -3.00 -3.06
CA MET A 85 -2.27 -2.06 -2.07
C MET A 85 -2.57 -0.60 -2.44
N LEU A 86 -2.39 -0.23 -3.70
CA LEU A 86 -2.63 1.14 -4.17
C LEU A 86 -4.13 1.45 -4.33
N GLN A 87 -4.95 0.49 -4.79
CA GLN A 87 -6.41 0.66 -4.85
C GLN A 87 -7.01 0.87 -3.45
N ALA A 88 -6.54 0.13 -2.44
CA ALA A 88 -6.97 0.32 -1.06
C ALA A 88 -6.59 1.71 -0.53
N TRP A 89 -5.40 2.21 -0.88
CA TRP A 89 -5.00 3.57 -0.52
C TRP A 89 -5.87 4.65 -1.20
N VAL A 90 -6.17 4.48 -2.49
CA VAL A 90 -7.02 5.42 -3.24
C VAL A 90 -8.44 5.46 -2.66
N ALA A 91 -9.03 4.31 -2.33
CA ALA A 91 -10.33 4.25 -1.67
C ALA A 91 -10.33 4.94 -0.30
N GLY A 92 -9.22 4.83 0.46
CA GLY A 92 -9.07 5.57 1.71
C GLY A 92 -8.98 7.10 1.52
N LYS A 93 -8.49 7.59 0.37
CA LYS A 93 -8.42 9.02 0.06
C LYS A 93 -9.79 9.59 -0.30
N THR A 94 -10.62 8.83 -1.02
CA THR A 94 -11.99 9.25 -1.34
C THR A 94 -12.84 9.45 -0.09
N ASP A 95 -12.65 8.62 0.95
CA ASP A 95 -13.35 8.75 2.24
C ASP A 95 -12.99 10.05 3.00
N ALA A 96 -11.78 10.57 2.82
CA ALA A 96 -11.35 11.83 3.41
C ALA A 96 -11.87 13.06 2.65
N ASP A 97 -11.96 12.97 1.31
CA ASP A 97 -12.43 14.08 0.47
C ASP A 97 -13.95 14.33 0.59
N TRP A 98 -14.77 13.32 0.94
CA TRP A 98 -16.21 13.49 1.19
C TRP A 98 -16.53 14.48 2.31
N HIS A 99 -15.63 14.68 3.29
CA HIS A 99 -15.79 15.68 4.35
C HIS A 99 -15.39 17.10 3.92
N VAL A 100 -14.54 17.25 2.91
CA VAL A 100 -14.08 18.55 2.41
C VAL A 100 -15.07 19.12 1.38
N ILE A 101 -15.72 18.26 0.60
CA ILE A 101 -16.74 18.67 -0.38
C ILE A 101 -18.06 19.06 0.32
N ALA A 102 -18.45 18.35 1.39
CA ALA A 102 -19.68 18.65 2.13
C ALA A 102 -19.69 20.02 2.86
N SER A 103 -18.55 20.70 2.96
CA SER A 103 -18.47 22.06 3.53
C SER A 103 -18.56 23.17 2.48
N LYS A 104 -18.67 22.84 1.18
CA LYS A 104 -18.70 23.83 0.08
C LYS A 104 -20.00 23.89 -0.71
N ASP A 105 -20.95 23.00 -0.46
CA ASP A 105 -22.18 22.88 -1.27
C ASP A 105 -23.43 23.47 -0.58
N ASP A 106 -23.32 24.62 0.08
CA ASP A 106 -24.49 25.36 0.61
C ASP A 106 -25.02 26.44 -0.36
N GLN A 107 -24.57 26.47 -1.62
CA GLN A 107 -25.14 27.36 -2.65
C GLN A 107 -25.21 26.72 -4.05
N PHE A 108 -25.89 25.57 -4.21
CA PHE A 108 -26.60 25.31 -5.46
C PHE A 108 -27.67 24.22 -5.30
N ASN A 109 -28.86 24.60 -4.81
CA ASN A 109 -30.05 23.79 -5.00
C ASN A 109 -30.65 24.12 -6.37
N SER A 110 -30.77 23.13 -7.24
CA SER A 110 -32.02 22.82 -7.97
C SER A 110 -31.84 21.58 -8.83
N SER A 111 -32.39 20.47 -8.32
CA SER A 111 -33.17 19.47 -9.05
C SER A 111 -32.62 18.94 -10.39
N GLU A 112 -31.96 17.78 -10.37
CA GLU A 112 -32.28 16.63 -11.23
C GLU A 112 -31.34 15.45 -10.93
N LEU A 113 -31.84 14.23 -11.17
CA LEU A 113 -31.15 12.94 -11.04
C LEU A 113 -31.10 12.25 -9.67
N ALA A 114 -32.22 12.29 -8.94
CA ALA A 114 -32.60 11.10 -8.17
C ALA A 114 -33.18 10.04 -9.12
N GLU A 115 -32.93 8.76 -8.81
CA GLU A 115 -33.50 7.54 -9.43
C GLU A 115 -32.67 6.78 -10.50
N LYS A 116 -31.51 6.26 -10.10
CA LYS A 116 -30.98 4.94 -10.49
C LYS A 116 -29.64 4.78 -9.76
N THR A 117 -29.56 4.05 -8.66
CA THR A 117 -29.53 2.60 -8.67
C THR A 117 -30.03 2.07 -7.32
N ARG A 118 -31.24 1.50 -7.35
CA ARG A 118 -31.57 0.44 -6.39
C ARG A 118 -30.61 -0.71 -6.65
N ASP A 119 -30.04 -1.19 -5.56
CA ASP A 119 -29.49 -2.53 -5.37
C ASP A 119 -27.97 -2.61 -5.19
N ARG A 120 -27.52 -2.41 -3.95
CA ARG A 120 -26.49 -3.29 -3.36
C ARG A 120 -26.55 -3.30 -1.83
N SER A 121 -27.29 -4.29 -1.35
CA SER A 121 -26.97 -5.11 -0.17
C SER A 121 -26.39 -4.42 1.08
N LYS A 122 -27.27 -4.25 2.07
CA LYS A 122 -27.01 -3.96 3.47
C LYS A 122 -25.83 -4.79 4.00
N LYS A 123 -24.67 -4.17 4.27
CA LYS A 123 -23.64 -4.78 5.13
C LYS A 123 -23.73 -4.15 6.51
N LYS A 124 -24.28 -4.95 7.42
CA LYS A 124 -24.56 -4.69 8.83
C LYS A 124 -23.29 -4.23 9.55
N HIS A 125 -23.34 -3.02 10.09
CA HIS A 125 -22.39 -2.47 11.06
C HIS A 125 -22.28 -3.46 12.23
N ARG A 126 -21.13 -4.13 12.39
CA ARG A 126 -20.80 -4.84 13.63
C ARG A 126 -19.88 -3.91 14.40
N ASP A 127 -20.46 -3.27 15.41
CA ASP A 127 -19.73 -2.47 16.38
C ASP A 127 -18.64 -3.33 17.03
N ILE A 128 -17.40 -2.96 16.75
CA ILE A 128 -16.24 -3.48 17.44
C ILE A 128 -16.14 -2.72 18.77
N ASN A 129 -16.89 -3.17 19.77
CA ASN A 129 -16.76 -2.69 21.15
C ASN A 129 -15.59 -3.41 21.85
N PHE A 130 -14.36 -2.98 21.62
CA PHE A 130 -13.13 -3.54 22.23
C PHE A 130 -12.89 -3.14 23.70
N ARG A 131 -13.87 -2.57 24.41
CA ARG A 131 -13.71 -2.12 25.80
C ARG A 131 -14.94 -2.39 26.66
N ARG A 132 -15.20 -3.65 27.05
CA ARG A 132 -15.93 -3.98 28.29
C ARG A 132 -15.45 -5.32 28.89
N GLN A 133 -14.65 -5.18 29.97
CA GLN A 133 -14.37 -6.10 31.08
C GLN A 133 -13.58 -7.41 30.82
N PRO A 134 -12.58 -7.76 31.68
CA PRO A 134 -11.91 -9.05 31.64
C PRO A 134 -12.87 -10.13 32.17
N GLU A 135 -13.25 -11.08 31.31
CA GLU A 135 -14.00 -12.25 31.75
C GLU A 135 -13.11 -13.13 32.64
N LEU A 136 -13.41 -13.19 33.94
CA LEU A 136 -12.88 -14.20 34.84
C LEU A 136 -13.47 -15.56 34.44
N ARG A 137 -12.78 -16.28 33.55
CA ARG A 137 -13.01 -17.72 33.42
C ARG A 137 -12.42 -18.41 34.64
N SER A 138 -13.28 -18.77 35.60
CA SER A 138 -12.91 -19.73 36.63
C SER A 138 -12.65 -21.08 35.94
N VAL A 139 -11.40 -21.54 35.99
CA VAL A 139 -11.05 -22.90 35.56
C VAL A 139 -11.46 -23.86 36.66
N THR A 140 -12.65 -24.43 36.56
CA THR A 140 -12.98 -25.65 37.31
C THR A 140 -12.18 -26.79 36.67
N ARG A 141 -11.12 -27.23 37.35
CA ARG A 141 -10.40 -28.46 36.98
C ARG A 141 -11.37 -29.63 37.17
N GLU A 142 -11.93 -30.13 36.07
CA GLU A 142 -12.56 -31.44 36.09
C GLU A 142 -11.46 -32.48 36.34
N ARG A 143 -11.61 -33.19 37.47
CA ARG A 143 -10.93 -34.42 37.90
C ARG A 143 -9.54 -34.65 37.29
N GLY A 144 -8.52 -34.41 38.11
CA GLY A 144 -7.13 -34.68 37.80
C GLY A 144 -6.90 -36.08 37.27
N PHE A 145 -6.20 -36.16 36.15
CA PHE A 145 -5.52 -37.36 35.71
C PHE A 145 -4.23 -37.46 36.55
N SER A 146 -4.22 -38.30 37.59
CA SER A 146 -3.01 -38.63 38.34
C SER A 146 -2.18 -39.61 37.50
N PHE A 147 -0.99 -39.17 37.07
CA PHE A 147 -0.01 -40.01 36.36
C PHE A 147 0.87 -40.84 37.30
N TRP A 148 0.57 -40.83 38.60
CA TRP A 148 1.29 -41.56 39.63
C TRP A 148 0.29 -42.06 40.66
N ASP A 149 -0.22 -43.27 40.45
CA ASP A 149 -0.63 -44.13 41.54
C ASP A 149 0.39 -45.31 41.57
N PRO A 150 0.91 -45.68 42.75
CA PRO A 150 2.06 -46.57 42.90
C PRO A 150 1.79 -48.05 42.55
#